data_AF-A0A2S2QN97-F1
#
_entry.id   AF-A0A2S2QN97-F1
#
_cell.length_a   1.000
_cell.length_b   1.000
_cell.length_c   1.000
_cell.angle_alpha   90.00
_cell.angle_beta   90.00
_cell.angle_gamma   90.00
#
_symmetry.space_group_name_H-M   'P 1'
#
loop_
_entity.id
_entity.type
_entity.pdbx_description
1 polymer ?
#
loop_
_entity_poly.entity_id
_entity_poly.type
_entity_poly.pdbx_seq_one_letter_code
_entity_poly.pdbx_strand_id
1 'polypeptide(L)'
;MSHLENGRFSVPLLFQIPLSSNMFEGSRQIAIKRFLNLEAKLRGNPALYESYRTFMHKYLDLGHMSVANRPEWYFIPHYAVLKDPTETSKIRVVFDASASCYSGRSLNDCLHTGAKL
;
A
#
# COMPACT_ATOMS: atom_id res chain seq x y z
N MET A 1 20.93 -0.62 2.56
CA MET A 1 20.47 -1.20 1.27
C MET A 1 21.09 -2.57 1.17
N SER A 2 20.27 -3.61 1.06
CA SER A 2 20.71 -5.00 1.01
C SER A 2 20.42 -5.56 -0.38
N HIS A 3 21.41 -6.17 -1.01
CA HIS A 3 21.23 -6.88 -2.27
C HIS A 3 20.62 -8.26 -2.00
N LEU A 4 19.57 -8.59 -2.73
CA LEU A 4 18.94 -9.91 -2.72
C LEU A 4 19.51 -10.75 -3.88
N GLU A 5 19.54 -12.06 -3.73
CA GLU A 5 20.15 -13.00 -4.69
C GLU A 5 19.55 -12.92 -6.11
N ASN A 6 18.34 -12.39 -6.26
CA ASN A 6 17.65 -12.21 -7.53
C ASN A 6 17.89 -10.84 -8.20
N GLY A 7 18.98 -10.15 -7.84
CA GLY A 7 19.31 -8.84 -8.39
C GLY A 7 18.41 -7.69 -7.91
N ARG A 8 17.57 -7.95 -6.91
CA ARG A 8 16.75 -6.91 -6.26
C ARG A 8 17.50 -6.27 -5.12
N PHE A 9 17.01 -5.10 -4.72
CA PHE A 9 17.50 -4.38 -3.57
C PHE A 9 16.38 -4.23 -2.56
N SER A 10 16.70 -4.41 -1.29
CA SER A 10 15.81 -4.10 -0.17
C SER A 10 16.37 -2.90 0.59
N VAL A 11 15.50 -1.96 0.94
CA VAL A 11 15.86 -0.79 1.74
C VAL A 11 14.98 -0.81 2.98
N PRO A 12 15.56 -0.71 4.19
CA PRO A 12 14.75 -0.64 5.39
C PRO A 12 13.94 0.65 5.39
N LEU A 13 12.74 0.59 5.97
CA LEU A 13 12.01 1.79 6.36
C LEU A 13 12.71 2.41 7.57
N LEU A 14 13.37 3.55 7.35
CA LEU A 14 14.13 4.26 8.38
C LEU A 14 13.20 5.20 9.15
N PHE A 15 12.79 4.82 10.35
CA PHE A 15 11.92 5.65 11.18
C PHE A 15 12.71 6.75 11.90
N GLN A 16 12.14 7.96 11.95
CA GLN A 16 12.72 9.12 12.65
C GLN A 16 12.66 8.97 14.18
N ILE A 17 11.72 8.16 14.67
CA ILE A 17 11.51 7.87 16.10
C ILE A 17 11.27 6.36 16.27
N PRO A 18 11.64 5.76 17.42
CA PRO A 18 11.37 4.35 17.69
C PRO A 18 9.89 4.00 17.54
N LEU A 19 9.61 2.86 16.91
CA LEU A 19 8.25 2.38 16.72
C LEU A 19 7.58 2.09 18.06
N SER A 20 6.34 2.57 18.21
CA SER A 20 5.47 2.32 19.36
C SER A 20 4.12 1.82 18.90
N SER A 21 3.44 1.02 19.74
CA SER A 21 2.15 0.40 19.41
C SER A 21 1.04 1.40 19.12
N ASN A 22 1.12 2.62 19.66
CA ASN A 22 0.15 3.70 19.46
C ASN A 22 0.52 4.67 18.32
N MET A 23 1.67 4.49 17.65
CA MET A 23 2.15 5.45 16.65
C MET A 23 1.18 5.63 15.47
N PHE A 24 0.48 4.56 15.11
CA PHE A 24 -0.38 4.49 13.93
C PHE A 24 -1.82 4.09 14.28
N GLU A 25 -2.28 4.52 15.45
CA GLU A 25 -3.64 4.25 15.91
C GLU A 25 -4.67 4.72 14.86
N GLY A 26 -5.66 3.86 14.60
CA GLY A 26 -6.69 4.13 13.59
C GLY A 26 -6.31 3.81 12.14
N SER A 27 -5.04 3.51 11.84
CA SER A 27 -4.60 3.17 10.47
C SER A 27 -5.38 2.00 9.89
N ARG A 28 -5.63 0.96 10.70
CA ARG A 28 -6.43 -0.21 10.30
C ARG A 28 -7.87 0.17 9.91
N GLN A 29 -8.53 0.97 10.73
CA GLN A 29 -9.91 1.42 10.50
C GLN A 29 -10.00 2.23 9.21
N ILE A 30 -9.01 3.10 8.95
CA ILE A 30 -8.93 3.89 7.73
C ILE A 30 -8.68 2.99 6.51
N ALA A 31 -7.72 2.06 6.60
CA ALA A 31 -7.41 1.12 5.53
C ALA A 31 -8.62 0.25 5.17
N ILE A 32 -9.34 -0.28 6.17
CA ILE A 32 -10.56 -1.07 5.96
C ILE A 32 -11.65 -0.23 5.28
N LYS A 33 -11.89 1.00 5.75
CA LYS A 33 -12.88 1.89 5.11
C LYS A 33 -12.55 2.14 3.64
N ARG A 34 -11.29 2.39 3.32
CA ARG A 34 -10.82 2.59 1.93
C ARG A 34 -10.95 1.32 1.10
N PHE A 35 -10.64 0.17 1.69
CA PHE A 35 -10.79 -1.13 1.05
C PHE A 35 -12.26 -1.45 0.73
N LEU A 36 -13.19 -1.21 1.65
CA LEU A 36 -14.63 -1.43 1.41
C LEU A 36 -15.17 -0.52 0.30
N ASN A 37 -14.70 0.73 0.23
CA ASN A 37 -15.04 1.63 -0.87
C ASN A 37 -14.49 1.14 -2.22
N LEU A 38 -13.26 0.60 -2.22
CA LEU A 38 -12.69 -0.03 -3.40
C LEU A 38 -13.54 -1.23 -3.83
N GLU A 39 -13.83 -2.16 -2.93
CA GLU A 39 -14.70 -3.32 -3.17
C GLU A 39 -16.06 -2.93 -3.79
N ALA A 40 -16.72 -1.90 -3.24
CA ALA A 40 -17.98 -1.40 -3.80
C ALA A 40 -17.83 -0.89 -5.24
N LYS A 41 -16.75 -0.15 -5.53
CA LYS A 41 -16.42 0.32 -6.88
C LYS A 41 -16.13 -0.83 -7.84
N LEU A 42 -15.38 -1.83 -7.39
CA LEU A 42 -15.03 -3.01 -8.19
C LEU A 42 -16.27 -3.83 -8.54
N ARG A 43 -17.20 -4.01 -7.58
CA ARG A 43 -18.46 -4.73 -7.81
C ARG A 43 -19.31 -4.12 -8.94
N GLY A 44 -19.28 -2.80 -9.08
CA GLY A 44 -20.00 -2.08 -10.13
C GLY A 44 -19.27 -2.02 -11.48
N ASN A 45 -18.02 -2.50 -11.58
CA ASN A 45 -17.21 -2.41 -12.79
C ASN A 45 -16.36 -3.68 -13.00
N PRO A 46 -16.88 -4.69 -13.73
CA PRO A 46 -16.18 -5.96 -13.97
C PRO A 46 -14.81 -5.81 -14.62
N ALA A 47 -14.64 -4.88 -15.57
CA ALA A 47 -13.35 -4.67 -16.24
C ALA A 47 -12.28 -4.13 -15.27
N LEU A 48 -12.67 -3.22 -14.38
CA LEU A 48 -11.79 -2.71 -13.33
C LEU A 48 -11.48 -3.82 -12.30
N TYR A 49 -12.45 -4.67 -11.96
CA TYR A 49 -12.26 -5.80 -11.05
C TYR A 49 -11.20 -6.78 -11.56
N GLU A 50 -11.31 -7.21 -12.82
CA GLU A 50 -10.34 -8.12 -13.43
C GLU A 50 -8.94 -7.50 -13.50
N SER A 51 -8.85 -6.21 -13.86
CA SER A 51 -7.57 -5.50 -13.92
C SER A 51 -6.94 -5.37 -12.53
N TYR A 52 -7.74 -5.09 -11.49
CA TYR A 52 -7.30 -5.05 -10.11
C TYR A 52 -6.79 -6.40 -9.62
N ARG A 53 -7.55 -7.47 -9.85
CA ARG A 53 -7.14 -8.84 -9.49
C ARG A 53 -5.86 -9.23 -10.20
N THR A 54 -5.75 -8.96 -11.50
CA THR A 54 -4.55 -9.27 -12.29
C THR A 54 -3.32 -8.56 -11.73
N PHE A 55 -3.44 -7.27 -11.37
CA PHE A 55 -2.36 -6.53 -10.72
C PHE A 55 -1.96 -7.18 -9.39
N MET A 56 -2.94 -7.44 -8.51
CA MET A 56 -2.65 -7.98 -7.18
C MET A 56 -2.01 -9.38 -7.27
N HIS A 57 -2.49 -10.27 -8.14
CA HIS A 57 -1.86 -11.59 -8.33
C HIS A 57 -0.42 -11.45 -8.82
N LYS A 58 -0.18 -10.62 -9.84
CA LYS A 58 1.20 -10.37 -10.30
C LYS A 58 2.10 -9.80 -9.21
N TYR A 59 1.57 -8.92 -8.36
CA TYR A 59 2.31 -8.36 -7.22
C TYR A 59 2.69 -9.45 -6.20
N LEU A 60 1.83 -10.45 -5.99
CA LEU A 60 2.12 -11.65 -5.20
C LEU A 60 3.15 -12.56 -5.86
N ASP A 61 2.95 -12.91 -7.14
CA ASP A 61 3.81 -13.82 -7.90
C ASP A 61 5.24 -13.28 -8.02
N LEU A 62 5.37 -11.96 -8.14
CA LEU A 62 6.66 -11.29 -8.11
C LEU A 62 7.27 -11.26 -6.71
N GLY A 63 6.59 -11.71 -5.65
CA GLY A 63 7.09 -11.66 -4.27
C GLY A 63 7.21 -10.24 -3.72
N HIS A 64 6.39 -9.29 -4.22
CA HIS A 64 6.31 -7.93 -3.69
C HIS A 64 5.32 -7.81 -2.52
N MET A 65 4.49 -8.82 -2.31
CA MET A 65 3.68 -8.98 -1.10
C MET A 65 3.64 -10.44 -0.66
N SER A 66 3.23 -10.66 0.58
CA SER A 66 2.96 -11.98 1.15
C SER A 66 1.79 -11.87 2.12
N VAL A 67 1.20 -13.00 2.49
CA VAL A 67 0.16 -13.04 3.52
C VAL A 67 0.79 -12.64 4.86
N ALA A 68 0.18 -11.67 5.54
CA ALA A 68 0.64 -11.25 6.86
C ALA A 68 0.27 -12.32 7.90
N ASN A 69 1.27 -12.80 8.66
CA ASN A 69 1.08 -13.85 9.67
C ASN A 69 0.62 -13.32 11.03
N ARG A 70 0.66 -11.99 11.23
CA ARG A 70 0.24 -11.31 12.46
C ARG A 70 -0.27 -9.90 12.14
N PRO A 71 -1.09 -9.31 13.02
CA PRO A 71 -1.40 -7.89 12.94
C PRO A 71 -0.12 -7.07 13.07
N GLU A 72 0.14 -6.18 12.11
CA GLU A 72 1.27 -5.25 12.13
C GLU A 72 0.85 -3.88 12.67
N TRP A 73 1.84 -3.02 12.98
CA TRP A 73 1.59 -1.70 13.57
C TRP A 73 0.92 -0.71 12.62
N TYR A 74 1.17 -0.81 11.32
CA TYR A 74 0.61 0.09 10.30
C TYR A 74 -0.13 -0.69 9.22
N PHE A 75 -1.31 -0.21 8.86
CA PHE A 75 -2.08 -0.71 7.73
C PHE A 75 -2.11 0.37 6.66
N ILE A 76 -1.49 0.09 5.52
CA ILE A 76 -1.45 1.03 4.40
C ILE A 76 -2.76 0.95 3.60
N PRO A 77 -3.52 2.05 3.47
CA PRO A 77 -4.64 2.09 2.56
C PRO A 77 -4.17 1.97 1.11
N HIS A 78 -5.00 1.43 0.23
CA HIS A 78 -4.71 1.38 -1.19
C HIS A 78 -5.96 1.63 -2.03
N TYR A 79 -5.74 2.06 -3.27
CA TYR A 79 -6.81 2.26 -4.24
C TYR A 79 -6.31 2.03 -5.68
N ALA A 80 -7.23 1.67 -6.58
CA ALA A 80 -6.94 1.50 -8.00
C ALA A 80 -7.22 2.80 -8.78
N VAL A 81 -6.22 3.23 -9.54
CA VAL A 81 -6.26 4.40 -10.43
C VAL A 81 -6.21 3.91 -11.88
N LEU A 82 -7.10 4.43 -12.71
CA LEU A 82 -7.04 4.22 -14.16
C LEU A 82 -5.93 5.08 -14.75
N LYS A 83 -5.07 4.48 -15.59
CA LYS A 83 -4.05 5.23 -16.32
C LYS A 83 -4.68 6.09 -17.41
N ASP A 84 -5.75 5.61 -18.02
CA ASP A 84 -6.54 6.30 -19.03
C ASP A 84 -8.03 6.12 -18.68
N PRO A 85 -8.83 7.20 -18.56
CA PRO A 85 -10.27 7.11 -18.31
C PRO A 85 -11.03 6.29 -19.36
N THR A 86 -10.49 6.20 -20.57
CA THR A 86 -11.07 5.48 -21.71
C THR A 86 -10.62 4.01 -21.79
N GLU A 87 -9.53 3.63 -21.11
CA GLU A 87 -8.98 2.28 -21.13
C GLU A 87 -8.95 1.68 -19.71
N THR A 88 -10.01 0.92 -19.39
CA THR A 88 -10.18 0.31 -18.07
C THR A 88 -9.21 -0.83 -17.75
N SER A 89 -8.50 -1.35 -18.75
CA SER A 89 -7.53 -2.45 -18.63
C SER A 89 -6.19 -2.03 -18.01
N LYS A 90 -5.83 -0.74 -18.08
CA LYS A 90 -4.56 -0.23 -17.57
C LYS A 90 -4.75 0.51 -16.26
N ILE A 91 -4.59 -0.22 -15.15
CA ILE A 91 -4.63 0.38 -13.82
C ILE A 91 -3.23 0.51 -13.19
N ARG A 92 -3.15 1.32 -12.15
CA ARG A 92 -2.11 1.26 -11.11
C ARG A 92 -2.79 1.12 -9.75
N VAL A 93 -2.28 0.25 -8.89
CA VAL A 93 -2.66 0.25 -7.47
C VAL A 93 -1.69 1.17 -6.74
N VAL A 94 -2.24 2.16 -6.04
CA VAL A 94 -1.48 3.11 -5.23
C VAL A 94 -1.59 2.69 -3.77
N PHE A 95 -0.45 2.49 -3.12
CA PHE A 95 -0.36 2.30 -1.67
C PHE A 95 -0.12 3.67 -1.03
N ASP A 96 -1.10 4.16 -0.28
CA ASP A 96 -1.16 5.53 0.22
C ASP A 96 -0.49 5.67 1.58
N ALA A 97 0.84 5.77 1.57
CA ALA A 97 1.64 6.03 2.76
C ALA A 97 1.48 7.46 3.32
N SER A 98 0.79 8.35 2.59
CA SER A 98 0.47 9.72 3.02
C SER A 98 -0.84 9.83 3.79
N ALA A 99 -1.62 8.75 3.87
CA ALA A 99 -2.83 8.72 4.67
C ALA A 99 -2.51 8.93 6.16
N SER A 100 -3.02 10.02 6.73
CA SER A 100 -2.93 10.30 8.15
C SER A 100 -3.72 9.29 8.98
N CYS A 101 -3.12 8.80 10.06
CA CYS A 101 -3.81 8.05 11.10
C CYS A 101 -4.55 8.99 12.09
N TYR A 102 -5.18 8.46 13.14
CA TYR A 102 -5.93 9.28 14.09
C TYR A 102 -5.07 10.29 14.85
N SER A 103 -3.77 10.03 14.99
CA SER A 103 -2.82 10.99 15.56
C SER A 103 -2.48 12.15 14.62
N GLY A 104 -3.05 12.20 13.41
CA GLY A 104 -2.75 13.20 12.38
C GLY A 104 -1.47 12.94 11.57
N ARG A 105 -0.65 11.95 11.94
CA ARG A 105 0.62 11.60 11.25
C ARG A 105 0.40 10.52 10.20
N SER A 106 1.10 10.60 9.08
CA SER A 106 1.19 9.56 8.06
C SER A 106 2.44 8.68 8.24
N LEU A 107 2.54 7.57 7.48
CA LEU A 107 3.77 6.77 7.47
C LEU A 107 4.95 7.61 6.95
N ASN A 108 4.72 8.42 5.90
CA ASN A 108 5.75 9.29 5.34
C ASN A 108 6.30 10.29 6.37
N ASP A 109 5.45 10.86 7.24
CA ASP A 109 5.89 11.80 8.28
C ASP A 109 6.80 11.15 9.34
N CYS A 110 6.67 9.83 9.51
CA CYS A 110 7.45 9.06 10.47
C CYS A 110 8.77 8.51 9.90
N LEU A 111 8.99 8.60 8.59
CA LEU A 111 10.17 8.07 7.91
C LEU A 111 11.16 9.17 7.56
N HIS A 112 12.46 8.88 7.66
CA HIS A 112 13.49 9.78 7.14
C HIS A 112 13.33 9.94 5.63
N THR A 113 13.50 11.17 5.15
CA THR A 113 13.67 11.42 3.72
C THR A 113 14.95 10.73 3.26
N GLY A 114 14.87 9.96 2.17
CA GLY A 114 16.05 9.38 1.55
C GLY A 114 17.02 10.46 1.06
N ALA A 115 18.29 10.10 0.92
CA ALA A 115 19.26 10.98 0.26
C ALA A 115 18.77 11.33 -1.15
N LYS A 116 18.97 12.59 -1.57
CA LYS A 116 18.71 12.98 -2.96
C LYS A 116 19.63 12.14 -3.87
N LEU A 117 19.02 11.48 -4.86
CA LEU A 117 19.71 10.75 -5.93
C LEU A 117 20.33 11.74 -6.92
#